data_AF-A0A9N7P2K8-F1
#
_entry.id   AF-A0A9N7P2K8-F1
#
_cell.length_a   1.000
_cell.length_b   1.000
_cell.length_c   1.000
_cell.angle_alpha   90.00
_cell.angle_beta   90.00
_cell.angle_gamma   90.00
#
_symmetry.space_group_name_H-M   'P 1'
#
loop_
_entity.id
_entity.type
_entity.pdbx_description
1 polymer ?
#
loop_
_entity_poly.entity_id
_entity_poly.type
_entity_poly.pdbx_seq_one_letter_code
_entity_poly.pdbx_strand_id
1 'polypeptide(L)'
;MERRHVTEEKKHRVVEFILTNFKEGHPPKVIIIEASNKFNISYMSVKRFWSAAKQAMDKNEPVSFKKKQRKERSDKKTPDLDSIQRLPVQNRGTIRNLAKAVNNSKTRVGKRIKAKDIRPHTNAIKPQLTEANKHSRLCFCLQSLNFHKAIETAEFSSMHNIVYIDEKWFYMTKPSHRYYLTPAEAEPHRACKSKTFITKVMFMCVVSRPM
;
A
#
# COMPACT_ATOMS: atom_id res chain seq x y z
N MET A 1 -13.13 -29.88 -15.40
CA MET A 1 -14.46 -29.63 -16.00
C MET A 1 -14.61 -28.16 -16.29
N GLU A 2 -14.55 -27.75 -17.56
CA GLU A 2 -14.87 -26.38 -17.97
C GLU A 2 -16.30 -26.02 -17.55
N ARG A 3 -16.45 -24.94 -16.78
CA ARG A 3 -17.77 -24.34 -16.57
C ARG A 3 -18.16 -23.60 -17.86
N ARG A 4 -18.75 -24.31 -18.81
CA ARG A 4 -19.33 -23.71 -20.02
C ARG A 4 -20.39 -22.70 -19.61
N HIS A 5 -20.10 -21.43 -19.81
CA HIS A 5 -21.00 -20.33 -19.50
C HIS A 5 -22.16 -20.34 -20.50
N VAL A 6 -23.38 -20.68 -20.05
CA VAL A 6 -24.58 -20.64 -20.89
C VAL A 6 -25.00 -19.18 -21.09
N THR A 7 -25.10 -18.74 -22.35
CA THR A 7 -25.57 -17.41 -22.75
C THR A 7 -27.03 -17.18 -22.33
N GLU A 8 -27.44 -15.92 -22.15
CA GLU A 8 -28.80 -15.58 -21.72
C GLU A 8 -29.85 -16.03 -22.74
N GLU A 9 -29.62 -15.78 -24.03
CA GLU A 9 -30.46 -16.25 -25.13
C GLU A 9 -30.70 -17.76 -25.10
N LYS A 10 -29.66 -18.55 -24.82
CA LYS A 10 -29.77 -20.01 -24.75
C LYS A 10 -30.61 -20.45 -23.55
N LYS A 11 -30.63 -19.69 -22.45
CA LYS A 11 -31.52 -19.96 -21.30
C LYS A 11 -32.98 -19.64 -21.62
N HIS A 12 -33.24 -18.56 -22.35
CA HIS A 12 -34.58 -18.21 -22.82
C HIS A 12 -35.15 -19.30 -23.74
N ARG A 13 -34.38 -19.76 -24.74
CA ARG A 13 -34.79 -20.84 -25.64
C ARG A 13 -35.13 -22.15 -24.90
N VAL A 14 -34.42 -22.45 -23.81
CA VAL A 14 -34.72 -23.63 -22.97
C VAL A 14 -36.07 -23.46 -22.27
N VAL A 15 -36.38 -22.27 -21.76
CA VAL A 15 -37.66 -22.01 -21.08
C VAL A 15 -38.81 -21.98 -22.08
N GLU A 16 -38.64 -21.36 -23.24
CA GLU A 16 -39.61 -21.40 -24.34
C GLU A 16 -39.93 -22.84 -24.74
N PHE A 17 -38.91 -23.69 -24.91
CA PHE A 17 -39.10 -25.11 -25.22
C PHE A 17 -39.89 -25.85 -24.13
N ILE A 18 -39.69 -25.52 -22.85
CA ILE A 18 -40.48 -26.13 -21.78
C ILE A 18 -41.93 -25.66 -21.85
N LEU A 19 -42.17 -24.36 -22.07
CA LEU A 19 -43.52 -23.77 -22.17
C LEU A 19 -44.31 -24.30 -23.38
N THR A 20 -43.65 -24.58 -24.51
CA THR A 20 -44.34 -25.14 -25.68
C THR A 20 -44.81 -26.58 -25.47
N ASN A 21 -44.06 -27.36 -24.68
CA ASN A 21 -44.34 -28.78 -24.45
C ASN A 21 -45.12 -29.05 -23.16
N PHE A 22 -45.33 -28.03 -22.33
CA PHE A 22 -45.94 -28.18 -21.03
C PHE A 22 -46.67 -26.90 -20.60
N LYS A 23 -47.96 -27.02 -20.29
CA LYS A 23 -48.83 -25.86 -20.06
C LYS A 23 -49.02 -25.50 -18.58
N GLU A 24 -49.03 -26.45 -17.64
CA GLU A 24 -49.46 -26.16 -16.26
C GLU A 24 -48.71 -26.92 -15.17
N GLY A 25 -48.10 -26.19 -14.23
CA GLY A 25 -47.55 -26.76 -12.99
C GLY A 25 -46.04 -26.99 -12.99
N HIS A 26 -45.59 -28.19 -12.61
CA HIS A 26 -44.18 -28.58 -12.61
C HIS A 26 -43.88 -29.52 -13.80
N PRO A 27 -42.91 -29.21 -14.67
CA PRO A 27 -42.64 -30.00 -15.86
C PRO A 27 -42.22 -31.42 -15.47
N PRO A 28 -42.79 -32.45 -16.12
CA PRO A 28 -42.37 -33.84 -15.95
C PRO A 28 -40.87 -34.02 -16.18
N LYS A 29 -40.29 -35.00 -15.48
CA LYS A 29 -38.86 -35.32 -15.57
C LYS A 29 -38.41 -35.59 -17.01
N VAL A 30 -39.29 -36.20 -17.82
CA VAL A 30 -39.05 -36.52 -19.23
C VAL A 30 -38.74 -35.27 -20.05
N ILE A 31 -39.55 -34.21 -19.93
CA ILE A 31 -39.39 -32.95 -20.68
C ILE A 31 -38.07 -32.25 -20.30
N ILE A 32 -37.68 -32.31 -19.03
CA ILE A 32 -36.40 -31.72 -18.57
C ILE A 32 -35.21 -32.51 -19.15
N ILE A 33 -35.33 -33.84 -19.27
CA ILE A 33 -34.30 -34.68 -19.90
C ILE A 33 -34.22 -34.39 -21.40
N GLU A 34 -35.35 -34.25 -22.08
CA GLU A 34 -35.40 -33.86 -23.50
C GLU A 34 -34.77 -32.49 -23.73
N ALA A 35 -35.09 -31.49 -22.90
CA ALA A 35 -34.48 -30.17 -22.96
C ALA A 35 -32.96 -30.23 -22.67
N SER A 36 -32.55 -31.03 -21.68
CA SER A 36 -31.14 -31.28 -21.35
C SER A 36 -30.38 -31.82 -22.56
N ASN A 37 -30.93 -32.83 -23.23
CA ASN A 37 -30.34 -33.47 -24.40
C ASN A 37 -30.33 -32.53 -25.61
N LYS A 38 -31.46 -31.86 -25.91
CA LYS A 38 -31.61 -30.95 -27.05
C LYS A 38 -30.66 -29.76 -26.99
N PHE A 39 -30.49 -29.16 -25.81
CA PHE A 39 -29.65 -27.97 -25.66
C PHE A 39 -28.23 -28.27 -25.18
N ASN A 40 -27.91 -29.55 -24.90
CA ASN A 40 -26.65 -30.00 -24.31
C ASN A 40 -26.28 -29.21 -23.04
N ILE A 41 -27.23 -29.14 -22.10
CA ILE A 41 -27.12 -28.43 -20.83
C ILE A 41 -27.43 -29.42 -19.72
N SER A 42 -26.74 -29.36 -18.58
CA SER A 42 -27.02 -30.28 -17.48
C SER A 42 -28.46 -30.17 -16.98
N TYR A 43 -29.07 -31.31 -16.67
CA TYR A 43 -30.40 -31.42 -16.06
C TYR A 43 -30.62 -30.40 -14.93
N MET A 44 -29.63 -30.25 -14.04
CA MET A 44 -29.70 -29.32 -12.90
C MET A 44 -29.76 -27.85 -13.33
N SER A 45 -29.10 -27.49 -14.43
CA SER A 45 -29.15 -26.12 -14.96
C SER A 45 -30.52 -25.83 -15.59
N VAL A 46 -31.07 -26.78 -16.37
CA VAL A 46 -32.42 -26.68 -16.94
C VAL A 46 -33.46 -26.51 -15.84
N LYS A 47 -33.39 -27.34 -14.78
CA LYS A 47 -34.27 -27.24 -13.61
C LYS A 47 -34.17 -25.89 -12.91
N ARG A 48 -32.95 -25.33 -12.77
CA ARG A 48 -32.74 -23.99 -12.20
C ARG A 48 -33.30 -22.88 -13.09
N PHE A 49 -33.15 -22.97 -14.42
CA PHE A 49 -33.71 -21.99 -15.35
C PHE A 49 -35.24 -21.98 -15.28
N TRP A 50 -35.87 -23.16 -15.23
CA TRP A 50 -37.31 -23.27 -15.03
C TRP A 50 -37.77 -22.67 -13.69
N SER A 51 -37.09 -23.00 -12.58
CA SER A 51 -37.44 -22.44 -11.28
C SER A 51 -37.32 -20.92 -11.24
N ALA A 52 -36.33 -20.34 -11.92
CA ALA A 52 -36.16 -18.88 -12.01
C ALA A 52 -37.25 -18.25 -12.90
N ALA A 53 -37.60 -18.89 -14.01
CA ALA A 53 -38.69 -18.45 -14.87
C ALA A 53 -40.05 -18.50 -14.15
N LYS A 54 -40.34 -19.58 -13.43
CA LYS A 54 -41.56 -19.71 -12.62
C LYS A 54 -41.66 -18.60 -11.57
N GLN A 55 -40.58 -18.31 -10.85
CA GLN A 55 -40.56 -17.20 -9.89
C GLN A 55 -40.79 -15.83 -10.51
N ALA A 56 -40.40 -15.62 -11.77
CA ALA A 56 -40.68 -14.37 -12.50
C ALA A 56 -42.14 -14.33 -12.98
N MET A 57 -42.67 -15.46 -13.49
CA MET A 57 -44.07 -15.61 -13.89
C MET A 57 -45.02 -15.40 -12.71
N ASP A 58 -44.74 -16.00 -11.55
CA ASP A 58 -45.53 -15.83 -10.31
C ASP A 58 -45.55 -14.36 -9.83
N LYS A 59 -44.56 -13.55 -10.22
CA LYS A 59 -44.44 -12.13 -9.88
C LYS A 59 -44.92 -11.19 -11.00
N ASN A 60 -45.36 -11.72 -12.14
CA ASN A 60 -45.66 -10.96 -13.38
C ASN A 60 -44.48 -10.07 -13.85
N GLU A 61 -43.24 -10.50 -13.63
CA GLU A 61 -42.03 -9.81 -14.08
C GLU A 61 -41.42 -10.51 -15.32
N PRO A 62 -40.73 -9.77 -16.21
CA PRO A 62 -40.02 -10.40 -17.32
C PRO A 62 -38.94 -11.36 -16.79
N VAL A 63 -38.89 -12.57 -17.35
CA VAL A 63 -37.88 -13.58 -16.99
C VAL A 63 -36.49 -13.01 -17.28
N SER A 64 -35.68 -12.77 -16.25
CA SER A 64 -34.29 -12.33 -16.41
C SER A 64 -33.33 -13.32 -15.80
N PHE A 65 -32.30 -13.72 -16.57
CA PHE A 65 -31.23 -14.59 -16.09
C PHE A 65 -29.94 -13.85 -15.79
N LYS A 66 -30.02 -12.52 -15.68
CA LYS A 66 -28.89 -11.67 -15.27
C LYS A 66 -28.38 -12.12 -13.91
N LYS A 67 -27.05 -12.24 -13.81
CA LYS A 67 -26.42 -12.57 -12.53
C LYS A 67 -26.74 -11.45 -11.55
N LYS A 68 -27.26 -11.79 -10.36
CA LYS A 68 -27.27 -10.85 -9.24
C LYS A 68 -25.84 -10.37 -9.05
N GLN A 69 -25.62 -9.06 -9.12
CA GLN A 69 -24.32 -8.51 -8.81
C GLN A 69 -23.94 -8.97 -7.41
N ARG A 70 -22.72 -9.49 -7.27
CA ARG A 70 -22.21 -9.87 -5.97
C ARG A 70 -22.17 -8.60 -5.15
N LYS A 71 -22.92 -8.54 -4.05
CA LYS A 71 -22.84 -7.40 -3.12
C LYS A 71 -21.37 -7.19 -2.81
N GLU A 72 -20.86 -6.01 -3.13
CA GLU A 72 -19.50 -5.65 -2.76
C GLU A 72 -19.37 -5.83 -1.25
N ARG A 73 -18.29 -6.49 -0.85
CA ARG A 73 -18.00 -6.69 0.56
C ARG A 73 -17.86 -5.29 1.15
N SER A 74 -18.72 -4.92 2.10
CA SER A 74 -18.64 -3.64 2.81
C SER A 74 -17.19 -3.39 3.21
N ASP A 75 -16.55 -2.42 2.56
CA ASP A 75 -15.20 -2.04 2.93
C ASP A 75 -15.33 -1.43 4.34
N LYS A 76 -14.82 -2.11 5.38
CA LYS A 76 -14.84 -1.61 6.76
C LYS A 76 -14.40 -0.13 6.76
N LYS A 77 -15.11 0.77 7.47
CA LYS A 77 -14.89 2.23 7.42
C LYS A 77 -13.42 2.62 7.19
N THR A 78 -13.20 3.32 6.10
CA THR A 78 -11.90 3.90 5.78
C THR A 78 -11.47 4.85 6.89
N PRO A 79 -10.16 4.93 7.21
CA PRO A 79 -9.67 5.94 8.13
C PRO A 79 -10.11 7.32 7.65
N ASP A 80 -10.84 8.01 8.51
CA ASP A 80 -11.30 9.36 8.26
C ASP A 80 -10.09 10.31 8.27
N LEU A 81 -9.96 11.17 7.26
CA LEU A 81 -8.80 12.06 7.15
C LEU A 81 -8.78 13.06 8.32
N ASP A 82 -9.96 13.50 8.76
CA ASP A 82 -10.10 14.39 9.91
C ASP A 82 -9.61 13.72 11.20
N SER A 83 -9.83 12.41 11.33
CA SER A 83 -9.31 11.65 12.47
C SER A 83 -7.78 11.61 12.49
N ILE A 84 -7.13 11.59 11.32
CA ILE A 84 -5.67 11.64 11.22
C ILE A 84 -5.17 13.03 11.63
N GLN A 85 -5.82 14.10 11.15
CA GLN A 85 -5.42 15.48 11.45
C GLN A 85 -5.56 15.84 12.93
N ARG A 86 -6.46 15.20 13.68
CA ARG A 86 -6.59 15.40 15.13
C ARG A 86 -5.49 14.72 15.96
N LEU A 87 -4.77 13.75 15.38
CA LEU A 87 -3.76 13.01 16.14
C LEU A 87 -2.52 13.85 16.43
N PRO A 88 -1.86 13.69 17.58
CA PRO A 88 -0.55 14.30 17.81
C PRO A 88 0.46 13.85 16.75
N VAL A 89 1.29 14.77 16.28
CA VAL A 89 2.28 14.53 15.21
C VAL A 89 3.24 13.36 15.56
N GLN A 90 3.53 13.17 16.86
CA GLN A 90 4.36 12.08 17.40
C GLN A 90 3.79 10.68 17.07
N ASN A 91 2.47 10.54 17.05
CA ASN A 91 1.78 9.28 16.76
C ASN A 91 1.73 8.97 15.26
N ARG A 92 2.18 9.90 14.41
CA ARG A 92 2.20 9.78 12.95
C ARG A 92 3.60 9.56 12.38
N GLY A 93 4.55 9.12 13.22
CA GLY A 93 5.95 8.96 12.83
C GLY A 93 6.25 7.76 11.92
N THR A 94 5.45 6.70 12.06
CA THR A 94 5.60 5.45 11.31
C THR A 94 4.23 4.92 10.88
N ILE A 95 4.17 4.12 9.82
CA ILE A 95 2.91 3.49 9.38
C ILE A 95 2.30 2.67 10.52
N ARG A 96 3.13 2.00 11.33
CA ARG A 96 2.70 1.22 12.48
C ARG A 96 2.05 2.12 13.55
N ASN A 97 2.69 3.23 13.92
CA ASN A 97 2.16 4.15 14.93
C ASN A 97 0.87 4.81 14.46
N LEU A 98 0.84 5.26 13.20
CA LEU A 98 -0.34 5.87 12.60
C LEU A 98 -1.50 4.86 12.55
N ALA A 99 -1.24 3.63 12.12
CA ALA A 99 -2.25 2.57 12.09
C ALA A 99 -2.82 2.27 13.48
N LYS A 100 -1.97 2.22 14.51
CA LYS A 100 -2.40 2.05 15.91
C LYS A 100 -3.27 3.23 16.37
N ALA A 101 -2.85 4.46 16.07
CA ALA A 101 -3.55 5.67 16.50
C ALA A 101 -4.92 5.85 15.83
N VAL A 102 -5.08 5.40 14.58
CA VAL A 102 -6.34 5.48 13.81
C VAL A 102 -7.16 4.18 13.92
N ASN A 103 -6.77 3.23 14.79
CA ASN A 103 -7.40 1.92 14.96
C ASN A 103 -7.65 1.18 13.64
N ASN A 104 -6.65 1.19 12.75
CA ASN A 104 -6.72 0.60 11.42
C ASN A 104 -5.57 -0.37 11.15
N SER A 105 -5.72 -1.23 10.14
CA SER A 105 -4.63 -2.11 9.73
C SER A 105 -3.53 -1.35 8.99
N LYS A 106 -2.26 -1.77 9.17
CA LYS A 106 -1.12 -1.19 8.44
C LYS A 106 -1.31 -1.24 6.92
N THR A 107 -1.89 -2.32 6.42
CA THR A 107 -2.15 -2.52 4.99
C THR A 107 -3.10 -1.45 4.44
N ARG A 108 -4.12 -1.05 5.22
CA ARG A 108 -5.04 0.01 4.82
C ARG A 108 -4.41 1.38 4.79
N VAL A 109 -3.68 1.72 5.85
CA VAL A 109 -2.90 2.97 5.89
C VAL A 109 -1.90 3.00 4.71
N GLY A 110 -1.25 1.87 4.42
CA GLY A 110 -0.37 1.73 3.26
C GLY A 110 -1.06 1.93 1.91
N LYS A 111 -2.29 1.42 1.74
CA LYS A 111 -3.10 1.69 0.53
C LYS A 111 -3.41 3.17 0.36
N ARG A 112 -3.74 3.87 1.45
CA ARG A 112 -4.00 5.33 1.45
C ARG A 112 -2.75 6.16 1.11
N ILE A 113 -1.58 5.75 1.62
CA ILE A 113 -0.31 6.36 1.23
C ILE A 113 -0.03 6.15 -0.26
N LYS A 114 -0.29 4.95 -0.81
CA LYS A 114 -0.16 4.68 -2.26
C LYS A 114 -1.16 5.48 -3.10
N ALA A 115 -2.38 5.65 -2.60
CA ALA A 115 -3.42 6.49 -3.20
C ALA A 115 -3.14 8.00 -3.08
N LYS A 116 -2.08 8.39 -2.36
CA LYS A 116 -1.67 9.79 -2.08
C LYS A 116 -2.61 10.59 -1.18
N ASP A 117 -3.56 9.92 -0.52
CA ASP A 117 -4.41 10.54 0.51
C ASP A 117 -3.63 10.91 1.79
N ILE A 118 -2.47 10.29 1.99
CA ILE A 118 -1.57 10.55 3.12
C ILE A 118 -0.17 10.72 2.56
N ARG A 119 0.43 11.89 2.79
CA ARG A 119 1.77 12.20 2.29
C ARG A 119 2.83 11.91 3.35
N PRO A 120 3.86 11.08 3.05
CA PRO A 120 5.05 11.03 3.87
C PRO A 120 5.86 12.32 3.66
N HIS A 121 6.19 13.01 4.76
CA HIS A 121 7.07 14.17 4.75
C HIS A 121 8.30 13.87 5.62
N THR A 122 9.50 14.19 5.13
CA THR A 122 10.76 14.05 5.88
C THR A 122 11.34 15.44 6.11
N ASN A 123 11.42 15.84 7.37
CA ASN A 123 12.00 17.13 7.73
C ASN A 123 13.43 16.91 8.26
N ALA A 124 14.45 17.18 7.43
CA ALA A 124 15.86 16.95 7.76
C ALA A 124 16.65 18.26 7.83
N ILE A 125 17.33 18.50 8.95
CA ILE A 125 18.14 19.70 9.16
C ILE A 125 19.51 19.52 8.50
N LYS A 126 19.82 20.29 7.45
CA LYS A 126 21.10 20.28 6.73
C LYS A 126 22.08 21.33 7.32
N PRO A 127 23.40 21.03 7.39
CA PRO A 127 24.40 22.02 7.79
C PRO A 127 24.66 23.02 6.64
N GLN A 128 24.85 24.29 6.99
CA GLN A 128 25.27 25.32 6.03
C GLN A 128 26.81 25.31 5.94
N LEU A 129 27.37 25.09 4.75
CA LEU A 129 28.81 25.12 4.52
C LEU A 129 29.20 26.46 3.88
N THR A 130 30.20 27.13 4.45
CA THR A 130 30.83 28.33 3.87
C THR A 130 31.92 27.92 2.87
N GLU A 131 32.35 28.85 1.99
CA GLU A 131 33.46 28.59 1.05
C GLU A 131 34.77 28.26 1.78
N ALA A 132 35.04 28.92 2.90
CA ALA A 132 36.18 28.59 3.76
C ALA A 132 36.12 27.13 4.26
N ASN A 133 34.94 26.66 4.72
CA ASN A 133 34.76 25.28 5.14
C ASN A 133 34.99 24.30 3.98
N LYS A 134 34.63 24.66 2.74
CA LYS A 134 34.88 23.83 1.56
C LYS A 134 36.38 23.76 1.26
N HIS A 135 37.08 24.89 1.29
CA HIS A 135 38.53 24.96 1.04
C HIS A 135 39.32 24.14 2.08
N SER A 136 39.04 24.30 3.37
CA SER A 136 39.71 23.52 4.42
C SER A 136 39.50 22.01 4.26
N ARG A 137 38.29 21.59 3.87
CA ARG A 137 38.01 20.18 3.59
C ARG A 137 38.79 19.65 2.39
N LEU A 138 38.94 20.45 1.33
CA LEU A 138 39.73 20.09 0.17
C LEU A 138 41.21 19.91 0.54
N CYS A 139 41.80 20.88 1.26
CA CYS A 139 43.19 20.81 1.71
C CYS A 139 43.44 19.57 2.57
N PHE A 140 42.54 19.25 3.50
CA PHE A 140 42.65 18.05 4.34
C PHE A 140 42.67 16.75 3.50
N CYS A 141 41.80 16.65 2.50
CA CYS A 141 41.80 15.50 1.59
C CYS A 141 43.11 15.41 0.78
N LEU A 142 43.64 16.54 0.30
CA LEU A 142 44.88 16.59 -0.45
C LEU A 142 46.10 16.20 0.39
N GLN A 143 46.13 16.57 1.67
CA GLN A 143 47.20 16.20 2.61
C GLN A 143 47.28 14.70 2.87
N SER A 144 46.18 13.97 2.66
CA SER A 144 46.12 12.53 2.86
C SER A 144 46.62 11.73 1.62
N LEU A 145 46.95 12.43 0.53
CA LEU A 145 47.50 11.85 -0.69
C LEU A 145 49.03 11.97 -0.72
N ASN A 146 49.70 10.88 -1.09
CA ASN A 146 51.13 10.83 -1.32
C ASN A 146 51.43 11.10 -2.79
N PHE A 147 51.95 12.30 -3.09
CA PHE A 147 52.32 12.71 -4.44
C PHE A 147 53.78 12.37 -4.73
N HIS A 148 54.12 11.08 -4.84
CA HIS A 148 55.50 10.65 -5.07
C HIS A 148 55.96 10.79 -6.54
N LYS A 149 55.06 10.82 -7.52
CA LYS A 149 55.42 10.83 -8.96
C LYS A 149 54.57 11.78 -9.81
N ALA A 150 53.24 11.67 -9.78
CA ALA A 150 52.31 12.59 -10.48
C ALA A 150 50.92 12.56 -9.81
N ILE A 151 50.07 13.55 -10.08
CA ILE A 151 48.67 13.60 -9.58
C ILE A 151 47.88 12.36 -10.04
N GLU A 152 48.14 11.88 -11.25
CA GLU A 152 47.49 10.69 -11.85
C GLU A 152 47.91 9.37 -11.19
N THR A 153 49.02 9.37 -10.46
CA THR A 153 49.56 8.21 -9.73
C THR A 153 49.59 8.45 -8.22
N ALA A 154 48.85 9.45 -7.74
CA ALA A 154 48.78 9.77 -6.32
C ALA A 154 48.08 8.62 -5.57
N GLU A 155 48.76 8.07 -4.59
CA GLU A 155 48.22 7.02 -3.73
C GLU A 155 47.80 7.63 -2.39
N PHE A 156 46.72 7.13 -1.82
CA PHE A 156 46.32 7.55 -0.47
C PHE A 156 47.30 7.00 0.56
N SER A 157 47.59 7.78 1.60
CA SER A 157 48.41 7.28 2.71
C SER A 157 47.77 6.03 3.32
N SER A 158 48.59 5.04 3.68
CA SER A 158 48.10 3.78 4.27
C SER A 158 47.42 4.00 5.62
N MET A 159 47.72 5.12 6.29
CA MET A 159 47.15 5.54 7.58
C MET A 159 47.22 4.46 8.67
N HIS A 160 48.18 3.52 8.55
CA HIS A 160 48.33 2.39 9.47
C HIS A 160 48.80 2.81 10.87
N ASN A 161 49.46 3.96 11.00
CA ASN A 161 49.86 4.52 12.30
C ASN A 161 48.85 5.51 12.89
N ILE A 162 47.66 5.64 12.28
CA ILE A 162 46.65 6.61 12.70
C ILE A 162 45.59 5.90 13.52
N VAL A 163 45.35 6.43 14.72
CA VAL A 163 44.22 6.06 15.56
C VAL A 163 43.11 7.08 15.34
N TYR A 164 41.94 6.64 14.89
CA TYR A 164 40.81 7.53 14.69
C TYR A 164 40.02 7.63 15.99
N ILE A 165 39.98 8.84 16.54
CA ILE A 165 39.13 9.18 17.67
C ILE A 165 37.95 9.95 17.09
N ASP A 166 36.74 9.45 17.29
CA ASP A 166 35.51 10.16 16.91
C ASP A 166 34.66 10.42 18.15
N GLU A 167 34.15 11.64 18.23
CA GLU A 167 33.14 12.04 19.21
C GLU A 167 31.78 12.05 18.55
N LYS A 168 30.94 11.09 18.96
CA LYS A 168 29.57 10.99 18.48
C LYS A 168 28.60 11.54 19.50
N TRP A 169 27.90 12.61 19.12
CA TRP A 169 26.79 13.15 19.90
C TRP A 169 25.47 12.47 19.52
N PHE A 170 24.85 11.79 20.47
CA PHE A 170 23.50 11.25 20.34
C PHE A 170 22.49 12.22 20.94
N TYR A 171 21.55 12.67 20.13
CA TYR A 171 20.51 13.60 20.54
C TYR A 171 19.38 12.83 21.21
N MET A 172 18.91 13.31 22.37
CA MET A 172 17.73 12.76 23.06
C MET A 172 16.47 12.80 22.17
N THR A 173 16.38 13.81 21.29
CA THR A 173 15.33 13.91 20.27
C THR A 173 15.94 13.90 18.87
N LYS A 174 15.30 13.19 17.93
CA LYS A 174 15.86 13.06 16.58
C LYS A 174 15.84 14.41 15.84
N PRO A 175 16.93 14.75 15.13
CA PRO A 175 17.04 15.99 14.36
C PRO A 175 16.15 15.97 13.11
N SER A 176 15.79 14.78 12.61
CA SER A 176 14.82 14.62 11.54
C SER A 176 13.70 13.65 11.95
N HIS A 177 12.47 14.06 11.69
CA HIS A 177 11.28 13.23 11.92
C HIS A 177 10.53 13.07 10.61
N ARG A 178 9.99 11.87 10.41
CA ARG A 178 9.01 11.61 9.35
C ARG A 178 7.63 11.76 9.93
N TYR A 179 6.74 12.41 9.20
CA TYR A 179 5.34 12.56 9.58
C TYR A 179 4.43 12.15 8.44
N TYR A 180 3.30 11.52 8.77
CA TYR A 180 2.22 11.24 7.85
C TYR A 180 1.12 12.29 8.04
N LEU A 181 0.99 13.17 7.05
CA LEU A 181 0.08 14.30 7.07
C LEU A 181 -1.03 14.09 6.05
N THR A 182 -2.18 14.72 6.29
CA THR A 182 -3.22 14.85 5.26
C THR A 182 -2.85 15.96 4.27
N PRO A 183 -3.37 15.97 3.03
CA PRO A 183 -2.96 16.95 2.02
C PRO A 183 -3.35 18.39 2.36
N ALA A 184 -4.38 18.58 3.18
CA ALA A 184 -4.87 19.89 3.61
C ALA A 184 -4.16 20.42 4.86
N GLU A 185 -3.31 19.63 5.50
CA GLU A 185 -2.68 19.99 6.78
C GLU A 185 -1.38 20.77 6.55
N ALA A 186 -1.25 21.88 7.27
CA ALA A 186 -0.02 22.67 7.29
C ALA A 186 1.14 21.84 7.87
N GLU A 187 2.34 22.03 7.31
CA GLU A 187 3.51 21.28 7.75
C GLU A 187 3.83 21.60 9.22
N PRO A 188 4.02 20.60 10.09
CA PRO A 188 4.27 20.83 11.50
C PRO A 188 5.60 21.58 11.67
N HIS A 189 5.49 22.81 12.18
CA HIS A 189 6.63 23.68 12.41
C HIS A 189 7.41 23.23 13.65
N ARG A 190 8.64 22.74 13.44
CA ARG A 190 9.62 22.54 14.52
C ARG A 190 10.74 23.56 14.34
N ALA A 191 10.81 24.51 15.27
CA ALA A 191 11.95 25.40 15.39
C ALA A 191 12.78 25.05 16.62
N CYS A 192 14.09 25.18 16.48
CA CYS A 192 15.03 25.25 17.57
C CYS A 192 16.12 26.24 17.15
N LYS A 193 16.61 27.07 18.07
CA LYS A 193 17.64 28.09 17.76
C LYS A 193 18.90 27.47 17.16
N SER A 194 19.29 26.28 17.61
CA SER A 194 20.35 25.48 17.00
C SER A 194 20.24 24.02 17.46
N LYS A 195 20.84 23.08 16.70
CA LYS A 195 20.98 21.68 17.16
C LYS A 195 21.72 21.59 18.50
N THR A 196 22.51 22.58 18.88
CA THR A 196 23.31 22.60 20.11
C THR A 196 22.45 22.60 21.37
N PHE A 197 21.24 23.16 21.33
CA PHE A 197 20.34 23.23 22.49
C PHE A 197 19.54 21.95 22.76
N ILE A 198 19.57 20.96 21.87
CA ILE A 198 18.95 19.66 22.13
C ILE A 198 19.84 18.90 23.10
N THR A 199 19.29 18.32 24.17
CA THR A 199 20.05 17.48 25.11
C THR A 199 20.77 16.36 24.36
N LYS A 200 22.08 16.22 24.60
CA LYS A 200 22.93 15.25 23.91
C LYS A 200 23.71 14.43 24.92
N VAL A 201 23.97 13.18 24.56
CA VAL A 201 24.93 12.32 25.24
C VAL A 201 26.12 12.13 24.30
N MET A 202 27.33 12.35 24.80
CA MET A 202 28.56 12.15 24.05
C MET A 202 29.03 10.72 24.22
N PHE A 203 29.40 10.08 23.11
CA PHE A 203 30.13 8.83 23.11
C PHE A 203 31.44 9.06 22.38
N MET A 204 32.54 8.68 23.03
CA MET A 204 33.86 8.68 22.42
C MET A 204 34.15 7.27 21.92
N CYS A 205 34.53 7.14 20.66
CA CYS A 205 34.91 5.88 20.07
C CYS A 205 36.32 6.01 19.50
N VAL A 206 37.14 5.01 19.77
CA VAL A 206 38.48 4.89 19.22
C VAL A 206 38.49 3.69 18.30
N VAL A 207 38.82 3.93 17.04
CA VAL A 207 38.97 2.88 16.03
C VAL A 207 40.41 2.85 15.57
N SER A 208 41.06 1.72 15.83
CA SER A 208 42.37 1.37 15.29
C SER A 208 42.26 0.11 14.47
N ARG A 209 43.27 -0.18 13.66
CA ARG A 209 43.39 -1.53 13.09
C ARG A 209 43.61 -2.54 14.23
N PRO A 210 43.06 -3.76 14.10
CA PRO A 210 43.44 -4.86 14.99
C PRO A 210 44.94 -5.13 14.83
N MET A 211 45.59 -5.36 15.97
CA MET A 211 47.00 -5.77 16.06
C MET A 211 47.15 -7.24 15.66
#